data_AF-A0A3A8ED32-F1
#
_entry.id   AF-A0A3A8ED32-F1
#
_cell.length_a   1.000
_cell.length_b   1.000
_cell.length_c   1.000
_cell.angle_alpha   90.00
_cell.angle_beta   90.00
_cell.angle_gamma   90.00
#
_symmetry.space_group_name_H-M   'P 1'
#
loop_
_entity.id
_entity.type
_entity.pdbx_description
1 polymer ?
#
loop_
_entity_poly.entity_id
_entity_poly.type
_entity_poly.pdbx_seq_one_letter_code
_entity_poly.pdbx_strand_id
1 'polypeptide(L)'
;MPCKNGTRDEHERSKQQYERDRLYRQSEEYHYWAQLVERVNQQHWSLLPQHDQHYFVISILMGEVFNGGFDQYFFNSSGDYYKKTKQVLIQYGEEEILRILLRAKQLIFAERDVPVCYEQRRHVLQSIEAQKTQRYDAELLRLEDLFLEKSESLTGLLLKLALKYQLYKPFE
;
A
#
# COMPACT_ATOMS: atom_id res chain seq x y z
N MET A 1 33.61 17.31 -18.05
CA MET A 1 33.68 17.71 -16.64
C MET A 1 32.26 18.01 -16.15
N PRO A 2 31.55 17.02 -15.57
CA PRO A 2 30.33 17.27 -14.79
C PRO A 2 30.71 17.72 -13.36
N CYS A 3 29.84 18.50 -12.74
CA CYS A 3 30.17 19.47 -11.70
C CYS A 3 30.45 18.88 -10.31
N LYS A 4 31.46 19.45 -9.63
CA LYS A 4 32.02 19.07 -8.31
C LYS A 4 31.09 19.34 -7.09
N ASN A 5 29.92 19.94 -7.32
CA ASN A 5 28.98 20.34 -6.25
C ASN A 5 27.77 19.41 -6.11
N GLY A 6 27.34 18.71 -7.17
CA GLY A 6 26.17 17.81 -7.10
C GLY A 6 26.36 16.65 -6.12
N THR A 7 27.57 16.10 -6.07
CA THR A 7 27.92 14.97 -5.21
C THR A 7 27.87 15.30 -3.72
N ARG A 8 28.14 16.55 -3.31
CA ARG A 8 28.11 16.92 -1.89
C ARG A 8 26.68 17.06 -1.37
N ASP A 9 25.83 17.76 -2.12
CA ASP A 9 24.42 17.96 -1.75
C ASP A 9 23.66 16.63 -1.75
N GLU A 10 23.94 15.73 -2.71
CA GLU A 10 23.39 14.37 -2.75
C GLU A 10 23.84 13.53 -1.54
N HIS A 11 25.12 13.61 -1.17
CA HIS A 11 25.64 12.92 0.01
C HIS A 11 25.04 13.46 1.32
N GLU A 12 24.85 14.77 1.44
CA GLU A 12 24.22 15.40 2.60
C GLU A 12 22.74 15.02 2.71
N ARG A 13 21.98 15.04 1.60
CA ARG A 13 20.60 14.53 1.54
C ARG A 13 20.50 13.06 1.91
N SER A 14 21.41 12.23 1.40
CA SER A 14 21.45 10.82 1.73
C SER A 14 21.69 10.60 3.23
N LYS A 15 22.64 11.32 3.84
CA LYS A 15 22.87 11.26 5.30
C LYS A 15 21.64 11.70 6.11
N GLN A 16 20.97 12.78 5.69
CA GLN A 16 19.73 13.24 6.32
C GLN A 16 18.63 12.18 6.24
N GLN A 17 18.48 11.53 5.08
CA GLN A 17 17.54 10.44 4.91
C GLN A 17 17.87 9.24 5.82
N TYR A 18 19.14 8.83 5.89
CA TYR A 18 19.56 7.74 6.77
C TYR A 18 19.27 8.02 8.25
N GLU A 19 19.54 9.24 8.72
CA GLU A 19 19.25 9.59 10.12
C GLU A 19 17.74 9.67 10.37
N ARG A 20 16.96 10.22 9.42
CA ARG A 20 15.50 10.22 9.51
C ARG A 20 14.94 8.80 9.56
N ASP A 21 15.40 7.91 8.70
CA ASP A 21 14.97 6.50 8.66
C ASP A 21 15.35 5.78 9.96
N ARG A 22 16.53 6.08 10.52
CA ARG A 22 16.98 5.55 11.81
C ARG A 22 16.08 6.00 12.95
N LEU A 23 15.74 7.29 13.02
CA LEU A 23 14.83 7.84 14.02
C LEU A 23 13.40 7.29 13.84
N TYR A 24 12.92 7.18 12.60
CA TYR A 24 11.62 6.59 12.31
C TYR A 24 11.54 5.14 12.79
N ARG A 25 12.59 4.33 12.63
CA ARG A 25 12.63 2.94 13.15
C ARG A 25 12.58 2.84 14.68
N GLN A 26 12.83 3.94 15.39
CA GLN A 26 12.70 4.04 16.85
C GLN A 26 11.38 4.66 17.28
N SER A 27 10.56 5.12 16.32
CA SER A 27 9.28 5.75 16.60
C SER A 27 8.23 4.73 17.04
N GLU A 28 7.27 5.21 17.83
CA GLU A 28 6.10 4.42 18.22
C GLU A 28 5.29 3.99 16.99
N GLU A 29 5.26 4.81 15.94
CA GLU A 29 4.59 4.52 14.67
C GLU A 29 5.16 3.26 13.99
N TYR A 30 6.48 3.19 13.84
CA TYR A 30 7.14 2.02 13.27
C TYR A 30 6.91 0.78 14.14
N HIS A 31 7.03 0.90 15.46
CA HIS A 31 6.82 -0.21 16.38
C HIS A 31 5.36 -0.71 16.36
N TYR A 32 4.39 0.20 16.30
CA TYR A 32 2.98 -0.15 16.16
C TYR A 32 2.73 -0.93 14.86
N TRP A 33 3.26 -0.44 13.73
CA TRP A 33 3.16 -1.16 12.45
C TRP A 33 3.77 -2.56 12.54
N ALA A 34 4.99 -2.69 13.06
CA ALA A 34 5.67 -3.97 13.20
C ALA A 34 4.88 -4.97 14.07
N GLN A 35 4.34 -4.50 15.20
CA GLN A 35 3.50 -5.32 16.08
C GLN A 35 2.17 -5.71 15.42
N LEU A 36 1.56 -4.81 14.64
CA LEU A 36 0.33 -5.09 13.91
C LEU A 36 0.55 -6.18 12.85
N VAL A 37 1.64 -6.11 12.08
CA VAL A 37 2.02 -7.15 11.12
C VAL A 37 2.24 -8.50 11.83
N GLU A 38 2.95 -8.49 12.97
CA GLU A 38 3.18 -9.71 13.74
C GLU A 38 1.86 -10.33 14.24
N ARG A 39 0.92 -9.51 14.73
CA ARG A 39 -0.42 -9.99 15.13
C ARG A 39 -1.19 -10.58 13.95
N VAL A 40 -1.12 -10.00 12.75
CA VAL A 40 -1.75 -10.58 11.56
C VAL A 40 -1.15 -11.96 11.21
N ASN A 41 0.14 -12.17 11.46
CA ASN A 41 0.81 -13.45 11.21
C ASN A 41 0.47 -14.51 12.27
N GLN A 42 0.25 -14.10 13.53
CA GLN A 42 0.02 -15.01 14.66
C GLN A 42 -1.44 -15.44 14.82
N GLN A 43 -2.40 -14.62 14.39
CA GLN A 43 -3.83 -14.89 14.55
C GLN A 43 -4.60 -14.54 13.28
N HIS A 44 -5.83 -15.06 13.17
CA HIS A 44 -6.67 -14.71 12.04
C HIS A 44 -6.98 -13.20 12.05
N TRP A 45 -6.64 -12.49 10.97
CA TRP A 45 -6.72 -11.03 10.89
C TRP A 45 -8.11 -10.47 11.24
N SER A 46 -9.18 -11.25 11.03
CA SER A 46 -10.55 -10.84 11.36
C SER A 46 -10.80 -10.72 12.87
N LEU A 47 -9.91 -11.26 13.70
CA LEU A 47 -9.94 -11.14 15.16
C LEU A 47 -9.32 -9.83 15.66
N LEU A 48 -8.62 -9.09 14.80
CA LEU A 48 -8.11 -7.77 15.16
C LEU A 48 -9.27 -6.79 15.42
N PRO A 49 -9.08 -5.82 16.34
CA PRO A 49 -9.98 -4.69 16.46
C PRO A 49 -10.21 -4.00 15.12
N GLN A 50 -11.40 -3.43 14.93
CA GLN A 50 -11.78 -2.83 13.64
C GLN A 50 -10.81 -1.71 13.20
N HIS A 51 -10.34 -0.87 14.13
CA HIS A 51 -9.39 0.19 13.83
C HIS A 51 -8.03 -0.36 13.36
N ASP A 52 -7.55 -1.44 13.96
CA ASP A 52 -6.33 -2.16 13.55
C ASP A 52 -6.48 -2.73 12.15
N GLN A 53 -7.62 -3.36 11.85
CA GLN A 53 -7.91 -3.85 10.49
C GLN A 53 -7.90 -2.70 9.48
N HIS A 54 -8.51 -1.56 9.81
CA HIS A 54 -8.60 -0.42 8.90
C HIS A 54 -7.23 0.22 8.65
N TYR A 55 -6.44 0.41 9.71
CA TYR A 55 -5.08 0.89 9.59
C TYR A 55 -4.24 -0.07 8.73
N PHE A 56 -4.28 -1.37 9.06
CA PHE A 56 -3.52 -2.41 8.36
C PHE A 56 -3.78 -2.42 6.86
N VAL A 57 -5.06 -2.48 6.44
CA VAL A 57 -5.38 -2.64 5.01
C VAL A 57 -5.07 -1.41 4.16
N ILE A 58 -4.99 -0.22 4.76
CA ILE A 58 -4.55 1.00 4.07
C ILE A 58 -3.02 1.03 4.00
N SER A 59 -2.32 0.70 5.09
CA SER A 59 -0.86 0.61 5.10
C SER A 59 -0.31 -0.39 4.09
N ILE A 60 -0.91 -1.59 3.98
CA ILE A 60 -0.47 -2.58 2.97
C ILE A 60 -0.77 -2.11 1.54
N LEU A 61 -1.90 -1.44 1.30
CA LEU A 61 -2.23 -0.94 -0.03
C LEU A 61 -1.16 0.05 -0.49
N MET A 62 -0.83 1.03 0.36
CA MET A 62 0.22 2.00 0.07
C MET A 62 1.58 1.31 -0.10
N GLY A 63 1.97 0.45 0.84
CA GLY A 63 3.27 -0.21 0.82
C GLY A 63 3.48 -1.07 -0.42
N GLU A 64 2.50 -1.87 -0.82
CA GLU A 64 2.62 -2.73 -2.01
C GLU A 64 2.66 -1.91 -3.30
N VAL A 65 1.77 -0.91 -3.44
CA VAL A 65 1.71 -0.09 -4.65
C VAL A 65 2.97 0.77 -4.80
N PHE A 66 3.51 1.31 -3.70
CA PHE A 66 4.78 2.05 -3.73
C PHE A 66 5.99 1.16 -4.03
N ASN A 67 5.96 -0.10 -3.62
CA ASN A 67 7.09 -1.01 -3.81
C ASN A 67 7.11 -1.69 -5.19
N GLY A 68 5.94 -2.05 -5.72
CA GLY A 68 5.85 -2.81 -6.98
C GLY A 68 4.51 -2.69 -7.69
N GLY A 69 3.76 -1.62 -7.42
CA GLY A 69 2.55 -1.30 -8.15
C GLY A 69 1.35 -2.18 -7.80
N PHE A 70 0.30 -2.05 -8.61
CA PHE A 70 -0.94 -2.81 -8.38
C PHE A 70 -0.76 -4.30 -8.68
N ASP A 71 0.10 -4.65 -9.64
CA ASP A 71 0.43 -6.06 -9.90
C ASP A 71 0.97 -6.73 -8.63
N GLN A 72 1.89 -6.07 -7.91
CA GLN A 72 2.41 -6.61 -6.64
C GLN A 72 1.33 -6.70 -5.56
N TYR A 73 0.52 -5.65 -5.37
CA TYR A 73 -0.58 -5.65 -4.40
C TYR A 73 -1.53 -6.84 -4.59
N PHE A 74 -1.94 -7.11 -5.83
CA PHE A 74 -2.85 -8.21 -6.13
C PHE A 74 -2.19 -9.58 -6.18
N PHE A 75 -0.91 -9.67 -6.53
CA PHE A 75 -0.17 -10.92 -6.59
C PHE A 75 0.23 -11.45 -5.20
N ASN A 76 0.60 -10.56 -4.28
CA ASN A 76 1.01 -10.93 -2.92
C ASN A 76 -0.19 -11.30 -2.03
N SER A 77 0.09 -11.76 -0.81
CA SER A 77 -0.94 -12.03 0.21
C SER A 77 -1.78 -10.78 0.56
N SER A 78 -1.25 -9.58 0.30
CA SER A 78 -1.98 -8.31 0.40
C SER A 78 -3.29 -8.30 -0.41
N GLY A 79 -3.35 -9.03 -1.53
CA GLY A 79 -4.56 -9.20 -2.32
C GLY A 79 -5.71 -9.91 -1.60
N ASP A 80 -5.44 -10.69 -0.53
CA ASP A 80 -6.46 -11.35 0.30
C ASP A 80 -7.38 -10.30 0.96
N TYR A 81 -6.85 -9.10 1.21
CA TYR A 81 -7.53 -8.03 1.91
C TYR A 81 -8.30 -7.08 0.99
N TYR A 82 -8.25 -7.26 -0.33
CA TYR A 82 -8.87 -6.36 -1.33
C TYR A 82 -10.32 -5.98 -0.98
N LYS A 83 -11.14 -6.97 -0.59
CA LYS A 83 -12.55 -6.72 -0.22
C LYS A 83 -12.67 -5.78 0.97
N LYS A 84 -11.82 -5.94 1.99
CA LYS A 84 -11.79 -5.07 3.16
C LYS A 84 -11.20 -3.70 2.81
N THR A 85 -10.10 -3.64 2.07
CA THR A 85 -9.52 -2.37 1.58
C THR A 85 -10.58 -1.53 0.86
N LYS A 86 -11.33 -2.14 -0.08
CA LYS A 86 -12.45 -1.48 -0.76
C LYS A 86 -13.50 -0.92 0.20
N GLN A 87 -13.91 -1.70 1.19
CA GLN A 87 -14.88 -1.27 2.20
C GLN A 87 -14.37 -0.08 3.03
N VAL A 88 -13.09 -0.10 3.42
CA VAL A 88 -12.48 0.97 4.20
C VAL A 88 -12.39 2.26 3.38
N LEU A 89 -11.98 2.19 2.12
CA LEU A 89 -11.96 3.36 1.23
C LEU A 89 -13.35 3.97 1.05
N ILE A 90 -14.39 3.13 0.86
CA ILE A 90 -15.79 3.59 0.83
C ILE A 90 -16.19 4.25 2.15
N GLN A 91 -15.89 3.60 3.28
CA GLN A 91 -16.27 4.07 4.61
C GLN A 91 -15.68 5.45 4.94
N TYR A 92 -14.47 5.73 4.48
CA TYR A 92 -13.78 7.00 4.76
C TYR A 92 -13.87 8.03 3.63
N GLY A 93 -14.60 7.73 2.55
CA GLY A 93 -14.81 8.67 1.45
C GLY A 93 -13.59 8.88 0.56
N GLU A 94 -12.67 7.91 0.50
CA GLU A 94 -11.46 7.96 -0.33
C GLU A 94 -11.79 7.60 -1.79
N GLU A 95 -12.68 8.38 -2.41
CA GLU A 95 -13.30 8.06 -3.69
C GLU A 95 -12.29 8.00 -4.84
N GLU A 96 -11.29 8.88 -4.87
CA GLU A 96 -10.29 8.92 -5.94
C GLU A 96 -9.44 7.65 -5.92
N ILE A 97 -8.92 7.29 -4.75
CA ILE A 97 -8.16 6.07 -4.52
C ILE A 97 -9.02 4.84 -4.82
N LEU A 98 -10.30 4.84 -4.40
CA LEU A 98 -11.23 3.77 -4.70
C LEU A 98 -11.41 3.58 -6.21
N ARG A 99 -11.60 4.66 -6.98
CA ARG A 99 -11.72 4.60 -8.44
C ARG A 99 -10.47 4.01 -9.08
N ILE A 100 -9.28 4.43 -8.63
CA ILE A 100 -8.00 3.92 -9.13
C ILE A 100 -7.88 2.42 -8.82
N LEU A 101 -8.12 2.00 -7.57
CA LEU A 101 -8.06 0.60 -7.16
C LEU A 101 -9.04 -0.29 -7.93
N LEU A 102 -10.28 0.19 -8.16
CA LEU A 102 -11.28 -0.54 -8.95
C LEU A 102 -10.87 -0.66 -10.42
N ARG A 103 -10.27 0.40 -11.00
CA ARG A 103 -9.77 0.35 -12.37
C ARG A 103 -8.59 -0.60 -12.50
N ALA A 104 -7.65 -0.59 -11.57
CA ALA A 104 -6.54 -1.53 -11.53
C ALA A 104 -7.05 -2.98 -11.42
N LYS A 105 -8.00 -3.24 -10.52
CA LYS A 105 -8.68 -4.55 -10.42
C LYS A 105 -9.30 -4.95 -11.76
N GLN A 106 -9.97 -4.03 -12.44
CA GLN A 106 -10.64 -4.33 -13.72
C GLN A 106 -9.62 -4.64 -14.82
N LEU A 107 -8.49 -3.93 -14.86
CA LEU A 107 -7.43 -4.26 -15.80
C LEU A 107 -6.89 -5.66 -15.52
N ILE A 108 -6.50 -5.93 -14.27
CA ILE A 108 -5.88 -7.20 -13.87
C ILE A 108 -6.86 -8.36 -14.02
N PHE A 109 -8.02 -8.30 -13.38
CA PHE A 109 -8.93 -9.45 -13.29
C PHE A 109 -10.07 -9.43 -14.32
N ALA A 110 -10.16 -8.40 -15.17
CA ALA A 110 -11.34 -8.15 -15.99
C ALA A 110 -12.62 -8.16 -15.12
N GLU A 111 -13.63 -8.91 -15.55
CA GLU A 111 -14.89 -9.09 -14.84
C GLU A 111 -14.80 -10.11 -13.70
N ARG A 112 -13.70 -10.86 -13.58
CA ARG A 112 -13.55 -11.89 -12.53
C ARG A 112 -13.42 -11.26 -11.15
N ASP A 113 -13.93 -11.93 -10.13
CA ASP A 113 -13.66 -11.54 -8.75
C ASP A 113 -12.19 -11.75 -8.38
N VAL A 114 -11.71 -11.03 -7.35
CA VAL A 114 -10.38 -11.25 -6.76
C VAL A 114 -10.50 -12.39 -5.76
N PRO A 115 -9.91 -13.58 -6.03
CA PRO A 115 -10.00 -14.70 -5.09
C PRO A 115 -9.28 -14.37 -3.78
N VAL A 116 -9.89 -14.72 -2.64
CA VAL A 116 -9.26 -14.54 -1.32
C VAL A 116 -8.17 -15.59 -1.08
N CYS A 117 -8.31 -16.79 -1.63
CA CYS A 117 -7.28 -17.82 -1.52
C CYS A 117 -6.09 -17.46 -2.42
N TYR A 118 -4.92 -17.30 -1.79
CA TYR A 118 -3.65 -16.99 -2.47
C TYR A 118 -3.35 -17.88 -3.69
N GLU A 119 -3.43 -19.20 -3.51
CA GLU A 119 -3.15 -20.17 -4.59
C GLU A 119 -4.12 -20.02 -5.77
N GLN A 120 -5.41 -19.85 -5.48
CA GLN A 120 -6.43 -19.63 -6.52
C GLN A 120 -6.19 -18.31 -7.25
N ARG A 121 -5.83 -17.25 -6.51
CA ARG A 121 -5.54 -15.94 -7.09
C ARG A 121 -4.32 -16.00 -8.00
N ARG A 122 -3.24 -16.68 -7.58
CA ARG A 122 -2.05 -16.89 -8.43
C ARG A 122 -2.36 -17.64 -9.71
N HIS A 123 -3.14 -18.72 -9.64
CA HIS A 123 -3.56 -19.45 -10.83
C HIS A 123 -4.36 -18.57 -11.81
N VAL A 124 -5.26 -17.74 -11.28
CA VAL A 124 -6.00 -16.77 -12.10
C VAL A 124 -5.06 -15.75 -12.73
N LEU A 125 -4.14 -15.16 -11.96
CA LEU A 125 -3.17 -14.17 -12.45
C LEU A 125 -2.26 -14.73 -13.53
N GLN A 126 -1.74 -15.95 -13.38
CA GLN A 126 -0.93 -16.62 -14.42
C GLN A 126 -1.71 -16.78 -15.74
N SER A 127 -2.99 -17.14 -15.66
CA SER A 127 -3.84 -17.27 -16.85
C SER A 127 -4.06 -15.94 -17.58
N ILE A 128 -4.07 -14.83 -16.83
CA ILE A 128 -4.24 -13.46 -17.33
C ILE A 128 -2.93 -12.92 -17.89
N GLU A 129 -1.81 -13.16 -17.21
CA GLU A 129 -0.48 -12.67 -17.62
C GLU A 129 -0.09 -13.16 -19.01
N ALA A 130 -0.43 -14.41 -19.34
CA ALA A 130 -0.26 -14.97 -20.68
C ALA A 130 -1.06 -14.22 -21.78
N GLN A 131 -2.02 -13.39 -21.40
CA GLN A 131 -2.91 -12.62 -22.28
C GLN A 131 -2.67 -11.09 -22.17
N LYS A 132 -1.73 -10.64 -21.33
CA LYS A 132 -1.41 -9.21 -21.18
C LYS A 132 -0.84 -8.66 -22.49
N THR A 133 -1.19 -7.41 -22.79
CA THR A 133 -0.68 -6.67 -23.96
C THR A 133 0.07 -5.43 -23.49
N GLN A 134 0.95 -4.88 -24.31
CA GLN A 134 1.71 -3.67 -23.97
C GLN A 134 0.82 -2.45 -23.58
N ARG A 135 -0.43 -2.40 -24.09
CA ARG A 135 -1.40 -1.35 -23.72
C ARG A 135 -1.90 -1.49 -22.27
N TYR A 136 -1.97 -2.71 -21.77
CA TYR A 136 -2.33 -2.99 -20.37
C TYR A 136 -1.27 -2.42 -19.42
N ASP A 137 0.02 -2.67 -19.71
CA ASP A 137 1.11 -2.23 -18.83
C ASP A 137 1.18 -0.70 -18.75
N ALA A 138 1.00 -0.02 -19.89
CA ALA A 138 0.98 1.43 -19.94
C ALA A 138 -0.19 2.04 -19.15
N GLU A 139 -1.37 1.41 -19.16
CA GLU A 139 -2.51 1.90 -18.38
C GLU A 139 -2.31 1.66 -16.88
N LEU A 140 -1.73 0.51 -16.49
CA LEU A 140 -1.46 0.21 -15.09
C LEU A 140 -0.43 1.19 -14.49
N LEU A 141 0.65 1.47 -15.22
CA LEU A 141 1.64 2.48 -14.82
C LEU A 141 1.00 3.86 -14.61
N ARG A 142 0.10 4.27 -15.51
CA ARG A 142 -0.64 5.54 -15.34
C ARG A 142 -1.49 5.55 -14.07
N LEU A 143 -2.09 4.42 -13.70
CA LEU A 143 -2.86 4.32 -12.46
C LEU A 143 -1.96 4.38 -11.23
N GLU A 144 -0.76 3.83 -11.30
CA GLU A 144 0.25 3.90 -10.22
C GLU A 144 0.73 5.34 -10.02
N ASP A 145 0.99 6.08 -11.10
CA ASP A 145 1.30 7.51 -11.04
C ASP A 145 0.17 8.32 -10.38
N LEU A 146 -1.08 8.07 -10.79
CA LEU A 146 -2.26 8.70 -10.20
C LEU A 146 -2.42 8.31 -8.72
N PHE A 147 -2.15 7.05 -8.38
CA PHE A 147 -2.20 6.60 -7.00
C PHE A 147 -1.17 7.36 -6.15
N LEU A 148 0.06 7.49 -6.63
CA LEU A 148 1.11 8.24 -5.94
C LEU A 148 0.72 9.70 -5.73
N GLU A 149 0.21 10.37 -6.77
CA GLU A 149 -0.27 11.75 -6.69
C GLU A 149 -1.37 11.92 -5.63
N LYS A 150 -2.29 10.96 -5.51
CA LYS A 150 -3.43 11.04 -4.58
C LYS A 150 -3.14 10.43 -3.21
N SER A 151 -1.98 9.81 -3.01
CA SER A 151 -1.66 9.02 -1.81
C SER A 151 -1.54 9.83 -0.52
N GLU A 152 -1.35 11.15 -0.59
CA GLU A 152 -1.37 12.03 0.60
C GLU A 152 -2.68 11.93 1.38
N SER A 153 -3.81 11.70 0.68
CA SER A 153 -5.10 11.46 1.32
C SER A 153 -5.08 10.26 2.28
N LEU A 154 -4.42 9.17 1.87
CA LEU A 154 -4.27 7.96 2.67
C LEU A 154 -3.33 8.16 3.85
N THR A 155 -2.24 8.91 3.68
CA THR A 155 -1.38 9.34 4.81
C THR A 155 -2.20 10.13 5.83
N GLY A 156 -3.04 11.06 5.37
CA GLY A 156 -3.96 11.80 6.22
C GLY A 156 -4.99 10.91 6.92
N LEU A 157 -5.51 9.88 6.25
CA LEU A 157 -6.40 8.89 6.84
C LEU A 157 -5.71 8.07 7.94
N LEU A 158 -4.50 7.55 7.68
CA LEU A 158 -3.72 6.80 8.67
C LEU A 158 -3.45 7.65 9.92
N LEU A 159 -3.06 8.91 9.74
CA LEU A 159 -2.86 9.85 10.86
C LEU A 159 -4.17 10.10 11.64
N LYS A 160 -5.30 10.28 10.95
CA LYS A 160 -6.62 10.43 11.60
C LYS A 160 -6.98 9.18 12.42
N LEU A 161 -6.71 7.98 11.91
CA LEU A 161 -6.93 6.73 12.64
C LEU A 161 -6.04 6.64 13.88
N ALA A 162 -4.74 6.94 13.72
CA ALA A 162 -3.77 6.93 14.80
C ALA A 162 -4.18 7.85 15.95
N LEU A 163 -4.55 9.09 15.64
CA LEU A 163 -4.98 10.07 16.63
C LEU A 163 -6.32 9.70 17.28
N LYS A 164 -7.31 9.27 16.48
CA LYS A 164 -8.66 8.94 16.96
C LYS A 164 -8.66 7.78 17.96
N TYR A 165 -7.84 6.76 17.69
CA TYR A 165 -7.79 5.54 18.49
C TYR A 165 -6.56 5.44 19.38
N GLN A 166 -5.74 6.50 19.44
CA GLN A 166 -4.52 6.57 20.24
C GLN A 166 -3.59 5.37 19.97
N LEU A 167 -3.39 5.05 18.69
CA LEU A 167 -2.63 3.87 18.27
C LEU A 167 -1.14 4.01 18.62
N TYR A 168 -0.61 5.23 18.46
CA TYR A 168 0.78 5.62 18.73
C TYR A 168 0.89 7.16 18.70
N LYS A 169 1.99 7.71 19.21
CA LYS A 169 2.36 9.10 18.98
C LYS A 169 3.01 9.26 17.57
N PRO A 170 2.45 10.10 16.68
CA PRO A 170 3.00 10.28 15.32
C PRO A 170 4.46 10.73 15.33
N PHE A 171 5.24 10.22 14.38
CA PHE A 171 6.62 10.67 14.17
C PHE A 171 6.64 12.05 13.49
N GLU A 172 7.39 12.99 14.06
CA GLU A 172 7.55 14.37 13.57
C GLU A 172 8.72 14.50 12.57
#